data_AF-A0A0F9MI37-F1
#
_entry.id   AF-A0A0F9MI37-F1
#
_cell.length_a   1.000
_cell.length_b   1.000
_cell.length_c   1.000
_cell.angle_alpha   90.00
_cell.angle_beta   90.00
_cell.angle_gamma   90.00
#
_symmetry.space_group_name_H-M   'P 1'
#
loop_
_entity.id
_entity.type
_entity.pdbx_description
1 polymer ?
#
loop_
_entity_poly.entity_id
_entity_poly.type
_entity_poly.pdbx_seq_one_letter_code
_entity_poly.pdbx_strand_id
1 'polypeptide(L)' 'MFRELSSEEEQEFRQYSRETFDPSTDVVNPMWHPVSRDECNKMITEYLDEQVALLPSVDEILQAKGE' A
#
# COMPACT_ATOMS: atom_id res chain seq x y z
N MET A 1 -12.66 -18.23 10.54
CA MET A 1 -11.53 -18.80 9.78
C MET A 1 -11.87 -18.63 8.31
N PHE A 2 -10.92 -18.19 7.48
CA PHE A 2 -11.14 -18.07 6.04
C PHE A 2 -10.90 -19.42 5.38
N ARG A 3 -11.59 -19.68 4.26
CA ARG A 3 -11.30 -20.86 3.43
C ARG A 3 -9.97 -20.66 2.71
N GLU A 4 -9.34 -21.77 2.34
CA GLU A 4 -8.23 -21.73 1.39
C GLU A 4 -8.75 -21.33 0.00
N LEU A 5 -7.94 -20.53 -0.69
CA LEU A 5 -8.19 -20.09 -2.05
C LEU A 5 -7.34 -20.91 -3.01
N SER A 6 -7.86 -21.21 -4.19
CA SER A 6 -7.04 -21.66 -5.30
C SER A 6 -6.13 -20.53 -5.77
N SER A 7 -5.10 -20.85 -6.56
CA SER A 7 -4.20 -19.82 -7.12
C SER A 7 -4.94 -18.81 -8.01
N GLU A 8 -5.98 -19.23 -8.71
CA GLU A 8 -6.83 -18.34 -9.53
C GLU A 8 -7.66 -17.41 -8.64
N GLU A 9 -8.28 -17.94 -7.58
CA GLU A 9 -9.05 -17.15 -6.62
C GLU A 9 -8.15 -16.16 -5.86
N GLU A 10 -6.92 -16.54 -5.50
CA GLU A 10 -5.98 -15.59 -4.90
C GLU A 10 -5.68 -14.43 -5.84
N GLN A 11 -5.52 -14.71 -7.13
CA GLN A 11 -5.26 -13.69 -8.14
C GLN A 11 -6.46 -12.74 -8.27
N GLU A 12 -7.68 -13.27 -8.30
CA GLU A 12 -8.91 -12.48 -8.32
C GLU A 12 -9.04 -11.60 -7.07
N PHE A 13 -8.73 -12.13 -5.89
CA PHE A 13 -8.76 -11.35 -4.64
C PHE A 13 -7.75 -10.20 -4.66
N ARG A 14 -6.53 -10.44 -5.14
CA ARG A 14 -5.50 -9.39 -5.27
C ARG A 14 -5.91 -8.34 -6.29
N GLN A 15 -6.42 -8.76 -7.44
CA GLN A 15 -6.90 -7.85 -8.49
C GLN A 15 -8.04 -6.98 -7.97
N TYR A 16 -9.02 -7.58 -7.30
CA TYR A 16 -10.13 -6.85 -6.69
C TYR A 16 -9.66 -5.84 -5.65
N SER A 17 -8.66 -6.18 -4.82
CA SER A 17 -8.07 -5.23 -3.88
C SER A 17 -7.43 -4.04 -4.60
N ARG A 18 -6.68 -4.26 -5.69
CA ARG A 18 -6.08 -3.16 -6.48
C ARG A 18 -7.10 -2.27 -7.18
N GLU A 19 -8.27 -2.81 -7.55
CA GLU A 19 -9.33 -2.05 -8.21
C GLU A 19 -10.18 -1.21 -7.26
N THR A 20 -10.23 -1.58 -5.97
CA THR A 20 -11.23 -1.03 -5.03
C THR A 20 -10.64 -0.32 -3.82
N PHE A 21 -9.37 -0.58 -3.48
CA PHE A 21 -8.71 0.00 -2.31
C PHE A 21 -7.89 1.25 -2.68
N ASP A 22 -8.08 2.35 -1.95
CA ASP A 22 -7.28 3.57 -2.09
C ASP A 22 -6.16 3.63 -1.03
N PRO A 23 -4.88 3.44 -1.40
CA PRO A 23 -3.77 3.44 -0.44
C PRO A 23 -3.49 4.80 0.21
N SER A 24 -4.06 5.89 -0.30
CA SER A 24 -3.88 7.22 0.25
C SER A 24 -4.87 7.56 1.37
N THR A 25 -6.01 6.86 1.44
CA THR A 25 -7.11 7.20 2.36
C THR A 25 -7.67 6.02 3.14
N ASP A 26 -7.67 4.82 2.57
CA ASP A 26 -8.31 3.66 3.18
C ASP A 26 -7.44 2.98 4.25
N VAL A 27 -8.10 2.30 5.19
CA VAL A 27 -7.47 1.52 6.25
C VAL A 27 -7.74 0.04 6.02
N VAL A 28 -6.68 -0.78 6.08
CA VAL A 28 -6.80 -2.24 5.93
C VAL A 28 -7.66 -2.83 7.05
N ASN A 29 -8.79 -3.43 6.68
CA ASN A 29 -9.69 -4.04 7.64
C ASN A 29 -9.14 -5.41 8.11
N PRO A 30 -8.97 -5.64 9.43
CA PRO A 30 -8.45 -6.91 9.94
C PRO A 30 -9.35 -8.12 9.65
N MET A 31 -10.64 -7.89 9.36
CA MET A 31 -11.64 -8.92 9.02
C MET A 31 -11.65 -9.31 7.54
N TRP A 32 -10.84 -8.68 6.69
CA TRP A 32 -10.68 -9.10 5.30
C TRP A 32 -9.82 -10.35 5.19
N HIS A 33 -9.96 -11.04 4.05
CA HIS A 33 -9.16 -12.21 3.73
C HIS A 33 -7.66 -11.87 3.78
N PRO A 34 -6.79 -12.75 4.32
CA PRO A 34 -5.35 -12.48 4.43
C PRO A 34 -4.69 -12.06 3.12
N VAL A 35 -5.11 -12.65 2.00
CA VAL A 35 -4.64 -12.29 0.64
C VAL A 35 -4.95 -10.84 0.29
N SER A 36 -6.17 -10.37 0.53
CA SER A 36 -6.53 -8.96 0.30
C SER A 36 -5.78 -8.03 1.23
N ARG A 37 -5.62 -8.38 2.51
CA ARG A 37 -4.84 -7.56 3.45
C ARG A 37 -3.38 -7.46 3.02
N ASP A 38 -2.77 -8.57 2.59
CA ASP A 38 -1.40 -8.58 2.07
C ASP A 38 -1.27 -7.65 0.85
N GLU A 39 -2.21 -7.72 -0.09
CA GLU A 39 -2.20 -6.87 -1.27
C GLU A 39 -2.39 -5.38 -0.93
N CYS A 40 -3.37 -5.03 -0.10
CA CYS A 40 -3.58 -3.65 0.33
C CYS A 40 -2.35 -3.07 1.06
N ASN A 41 -1.67 -3.86 1.91
CA ASN A 41 -0.44 -3.42 2.57
C ASN A 41 0.71 -3.19 1.58
N LYS A 42 0.82 -4.01 0.53
CA LYS A 42 1.78 -3.76 -0.56
C LYS A 42 1.48 -2.45 -1.27
N MET A 43 0.22 -2.20 -1.62
CA MET A 43 -0.19 -0.94 -2.27
C MET A 43 0.12 0.28 -1.39
N ILE A 44 -0.09 0.21 -0.08
CA ILE A 44 0.30 1.28 0.86
C ILE A 44 1.81 1.51 0.81
N THR A 45 2.60 0.43 0.81
CA THR A 45 4.07 0.53 0.76
C THR A 45 4.52 1.16 -0.55
N GLU A 46 4.01 0.68 -1.69
CA GLU A 46 4.27 1.24 -3.03
C GLU A 46 3.95 2.75 -3.07
N TYR A 47 2.78 3.15 -2.57
CA TYR A 47 2.35 4.54 -2.52
C TYR A 47 3.26 5.42 -1.64
N LEU A 48 3.65 4.92 -0.46
CA LEU A 48 4.53 5.66 0.44
C LEU A 48 5.94 5.81 -0.14
N ASP A 49 6.48 4.77 -0.79
CA ASP A 49 7.78 4.83 -1.45
C ASP A 49 7.78 5.89 -2.56
N GLU A 50 6.71 5.96 -3.36
CA GLU A 50 6.54 7.01 -4.39
C GLU A 50 6.48 8.41 -3.78
N GLN A 51 5.75 8.58 -2.67
CA GLN A 51 5.65 9.87 -1.97
C GLN A 51 6.99 10.30 -1.35
N VAL A 52 7.73 9.36 -0.74
CA VAL A 52 9.05 9.63 -0.16
C VAL A 52 10.05 10.03 -1.23
N ALA A 53 9.99 9.43 -2.42
CA ALA A 53 10.85 9.80 -3.54
C ALA A 53 10.65 11.25 -4.02
N LEU A 54 9.52 11.87 -3.70
CA LEU A 54 9.21 13.26 -4.03
C LEU A 54 9.60 14.26 -2.93
N LEU A 55 9.94 13.78 -1.72
CA LEU A 55 10.36 14.65 -0.63
C LEU A 55 11.80 15.12 -0.86
N PRO A 56 12.09 16.42 -0.63
CA PRO A 56 13.47 16.89 -0.64
C PRO A 56 14.27 16.16 0.43
N SER A 57 15.51 15.83 0.11
CA SER A 57 16.42 15.22 1.06
C SER A 57 16.66 16.14 2.25
N VAL A 58 17.01 15.55 3.38
CA VAL A 58 17.30 16.32 4.61
C VAL A 58 18.41 17.35 4.37
N ASP A 59 19.41 17.02 3.56
CA ASP A 59 20.50 17.91 3.21
C ASP A 59 20.04 19.15 2.43
N GLU A 60 19.10 18.98 1.48
CA GLU A 60 18.52 20.10 0.72
C GLU A 60 17.72 21.04 1.63
N ILE A 61 16.99 20.50 2.61
CA ILE A 61 16.23 21.31 3.58
C ILE A 61 17.17 22.11 4.48
N LEU A 62 18.28 21.51 4.92
CA LEU A 62 19.27 22.17 5.77
C LEU A 62 19.99 23.30 5.04
N GLN A 63 20.30 23.12 3.75
CA GLN A 63 20.89 24.17 2.92
C GLN A 63 19.94 25.36 2.71
N ALA A 64 18.64 25.10 2.55
CA ALA A 64 17.62 26.14 2.36
C ALA A 64 17.30 26.96 3.63
N LYS A 65 17.70 26.50 4.82
CA LYS A 65 17.45 27.19 6.10
C LYS A 65 18.66 27.95 6.66
N GLY A 66 19.77 27.97 5.91
CA GLY A 66 21.05 28.57 6.32
C GLY A 66 21.27 30.04 5.95
N GLU A 67 20.24 30.78 5.51
CA GLU A 67 20.31 32.22 5.20
C GLU A 67 19.46 33.08 6.15
#